data_AF-A0AAN9E408-F1
#
_entry.id   AF-A0AAN9E408-F1
#
_cell.length_a   1.000
_cell.length_b   1.000
_cell.length_c   1.000
_cell.angle_alpha   90.00
_cell.angle_beta   90.00
_cell.angle_gamma   90.00
#
_symmetry.space_group_name_H-M   'P 1'
#
loop_
_entity.id
_entity.type
_entity.pdbx_description
1 polymer ?
#
loop_
_entity_poly.entity_id
_entity_poly.type
_entity_poly.pdbx_seq_one_letter_code
_entity_poly.pdbx_strand_id
1 'polypeptide(L)'
;MMKTIYRNASLSADTNLSELMISLTSTIICRIAFGRSYSEDEGTERRRFHELLNEFQANIGSFFVSDYIPFMGWFDKLMGLHASLERNFKELDNFYQQVINDRINHKNSRQDAEEEVIVDVLLRLKKERSFSIDLTYNHIKAVIMVC
;
A
#
# COMPACT_ATOMS: atom_id res chain seq x y z
N MET A 1 -15.09 -4.37 -11.77
CA MET A 1 -15.04 -3.10 -12.53
C MET A 1 -15.92 -3.12 -13.78
N MET A 2 -15.59 -3.84 -14.87
CA MET A 2 -16.41 -3.81 -16.10
C MET A 2 -17.89 -4.18 -15.88
N LYS A 3 -18.17 -5.22 -15.10
CA LYS A 3 -19.56 -5.59 -14.74
C LYS A 3 -20.29 -4.45 -14.01
N THR A 4 -19.58 -3.75 -13.11
CA THR A 4 -20.12 -2.60 -12.36
C THR A 4 -20.44 -1.43 -13.28
N ILE A 5 -19.52 -1.09 -14.19
CA ILE A 5 -19.71 -0.03 -15.20
C ILE A 5 -20.90 -0.36 -16.10
N TYR A 6 -20.93 -1.59 -16.63
CA TYR A 6 -22.03 -2.06 -17.48
C TYR A 6 -23.38 -1.99 -16.77
N ARG A 7 -23.43 -2.46 -15.52
CA ARG A 7 -24.66 -2.43 -14.69
C ARG A 7 -25.14 -1.00 -14.46
N ASN A 8 -24.26 -0.09 -14.05
CA ASN A 8 -24.63 1.28 -13.75
C ASN A 8 -25.04 2.04 -15.03
N ALA A 9 -24.35 1.81 -16.16
CA ALA A 9 -24.76 2.34 -17.45
C ALA A 9 -26.15 1.85 -17.89
N SER A 10 -26.46 0.56 -17.67
CA SER A 10 -27.79 -0.01 -17.95
C SER A 10 -28.90 0.61 -17.09
N LEU A 11 -28.55 1.08 -15.90
CA LEU A 11 -29.46 1.72 -14.95
C LEU A 11 -29.49 3.25 -15.10
N SER A 12 -28.76 3.83 -16.07
CA SER A 12 -28.54 5.29 -16.20
C SER A 12 -28.08 5.95 -14.89
N ALA A 13 -27.28 5.22 -14.10
CA ALA A 13 -26.77 5.66 -12.81
C ALA A 13 -25.32 6.16 -12.92
N ASP A 14 -25.02 7.23 -12.19
CA ASP A 14 -23.67 7.78 -12.11
C ASP A 14 -22.68 6.77 -11.51
N THR A 15 -21.44 6.82 -11.98
CA THR A 15 -20.37 5.94 -11.51
C THR A 15 -19.14 6.75 -11.14
N ASN A 16 -18.68 6.59 -9.91
CA ASN A 16 -17.42 7.17 -9.46
C ASN A 16 -16.25 6.38 -10.06
N LEU A 17 -15.71 6.87 -11.18
CA LEU A 17 -14.61 6.21 -11.88
C LEU A 17 -13.31 6.23 -11.06
N SER A 18 -13.07 7.29 -10.26
CA SER A 18 -11.89 7.39 -9.40
C SER A 18 -11.86 6.24 -8.39
N GLU A 19 -12.97 6.00 -7.68
CA GLU A 19 -13.09 4.90 -6.72
C GLU A 19 -12.88 3.53 -7.39
N LEU A 20 -13.46 3.33 -8.57
CA LEU A 20 -13.28 2.09 -9.34
C LEU A 20 -11.82 1.87 -9.77
N MET A 21 -11.14 2.92 -10.23
CA MET A 21 -9.75 2.85 -10.67
C MET A 21 -8.81 2.59 -9.49
N ILE A 22 -8.98 3.31 -8.37
CA ILE A 22 -8.16 3.07 -7.18
C ILE A 22 -8.38 1.65 -6.68
N SER A 23 -9.63 1.16 -6.65
CA SER A 23 -9.95 -0.21 -6.24
C SER A 23 -9.32 -1.26 -7.15
N LEU A 24 -9.32 -1.02 -8.46
CA LEU A 24 -8.65 -1.90 -9.44
C LEU A 24 -7.13 -1.91 -9.24
N THR A 25 -6.50 -0.74 -9.22
CA THR A 25 -5.05 -0.61 -9.06
C THR A 25 -4.58 -1.20 -7.74
N SER A 26 -5.29 -0.93 -6.64
CA SER A 26 -5.01 -1.55 -5.33
C SER A 26 -5.07 -3.07 -5.39
N THR A 27 -6.07 -3.64 -6.08
CA THR A 27 -6.20 -5.10 -6.24
C THR A 27 -5.04 -5.69 -7.04
N ILE A 28 -4.59 -5.00 -8.10
CA ILE A 28 -3.46 -5.44 -8.93
C ILE A 28 -2.16 -5.40 -8.11
N ILE A 29 -1.89 -4.27 -7.43
CA ILE A 29 -0.70 -4.11 -6.57
C ILE A 29 -0.71 -5.17 -5.48
N CYS A 30 -1.82 -5.38 -4.78
CA CYS A 30 -1.89 -6.38 -3.71
C CYS A 30 -1.61 -7.81 -4.21
N ARG A 31 -2.06 -8.15 -5.41
CA ARG A 31 -1.76 -9.45 -6.02
C ARG A 31 -0.29 -9.58 -6.37
N ILE A 32 0.28 -8.62 -7.08
CA ILE A 32 1.65 -8.69 -7.61
C ILE A 32 2.70 -8.48 -6.50
N ALA A 33 2.45 -7.55 -5.58
CA ALA A 33 3.39 -7.19 -4.53
C ALA A 33 3.31 -8.15 -3.34
N PHE A 34 2.10 -8.53 -2.93
CA PHE A 34 1.86 -9.25 -1.66
C PHE A 34 1.38 -10.68 -1.82
N GLY A 35 1.04 -11.11 -3.05
CA GLY A 35 0.45 -12.44 -3.30
C GLY A 35 -0.97 -12.56 -2.74
N ARG A 36 -1.60 -11.44 -2.37
CA ARG A 36 -2.95 -11.43 -1.78
C ARG A 36 -3.96 -11.00 -2.82
N SER A 37 -4.88 -11.90 -3.14
CA SER A 37 -6.10 -11.55 -3.85
C SER A 37 -7.19 -11.25 -2.83
N TYR A 38 -7.50 -9.99 -2.59
CA TYR A 38 -8.64 -9.59 -1.77
C TYR A 38 -9.96 -9.84 -2.52
N SER A 39 -10.44 -11.10 -2.49
CA SER A 39 -11.78 -11.47 -2.96
C SER A 39 -12.86 -10.86 -2.07
N GLU A 40 -14.10 -10.80 -2.60
CA GLU A 40 -15.24 -10.10 -2.01
C GLU A 40 -15.60 -10.54 -0.57
N ASP A 41 -15.15 -11.71 -0.10
CA ASP A 41 -15.41 -12.23 1.25
C ASP A 41 -14.49 -11.66 2.37
N GLU A 42 -13.39 -10.98 2.02
CA GLU A 42 -12.47 -10.35 2.99
C GLU A 42 -12.57 -8.81 2.98
N GLY A 43 -13.80 -8.30 2.86
CA GLY A 43 -14.10 -6.88 2.61
C GLY A 43 -13.47 -5.89 3.59
N THR A 44 -13.23 -6.29 4.85
CA THR A 44 -12.76 -5.39 5.91
C THR A 44 -11.29 -4.99 5.73
N GLU A 45 -10.40 -5.94 5.48
CA GLU A 45 -8.96 -5.67 5.35
C GLU A 45 -8.63 -4.93 4.05
N ARG A 46 -9.32 -5.28 2.96
CA ARG A 46 -9.20 -4.55 1.68
C ARG A 46 -9.64 -3.10 1.83
N ARG A 47 -10.79 -2.89 2.48
CA ARG A 47 -11.35 -1.55 2.71
C ARG A 47 -10.42 -0.73 3.58
N ARG A 48 -9.89 -1.32 4.66
CA ARG A 48 -8.93 -0.66 5.54
C ARG A 48 -7.64 -0.27 4.82
N PHE A 49 -7.04 -1.18 4.04
CA PHE A 49 -5.84 -0.86 3.26
C PHE A 49 -6.11 0.24 2.21
N HIS A 50 -7.26 0.16 1.54
CA HIS A 50 -7.67 1.16 0.56
C HIS A 50 -7.91 2.54 1.19
N GLU A 51 -8.56 2.59 2.35
CA GLU A 51 -8.74 3.81 3.14
C GLU A 51 -7.39 4.39 3.57
N LEU A 52 -6.47 3.55 4.07
CA LEU A 52 -5.11 3.97 4.43
C LEU A 52 -4.30 4.51 3.25
N LEU A 53 -4.35 3.84 2.10
CA LEU A 53 -3.69 4.31 0.88
C LEU A 53 -4.29 5.61 0.38
N ASN A 54 -5.61 5.76 0.40
CA ASN A 54 -6.27 7.01 -0.01
C ASN A 54 -5.87 8.17 0.91
N GLU A 55 -5.87 7.96 2.24
CA GLU A 55 -5.47 8.98 3.21
C GLU A 55 -3.98 9.33 3.04
N PHE A 56 -3.14 8.34 2.75
CA PHE A 56 -1.72 8.55 2.48
C PHE A 56 -1.46 9.30 1.17
N GLN A 57 -2.14 8.95 0.07
CA GLN A 57 -2.03 9.65 -1.20
C GLN A 57 -2.51 11.10 -1.10
N ALA A 58 -3.61 11.33 -0.37
CA ALA A 58 -4.09 12.67 -0.07
C ALA A 58 -3.07 13.47 0.75
N ASN A 59 -2.40 12.83 1.72
CA ASN A 59 -1.41 13.48 2.57
C ASN A 59 -0.09 13.77 1.83
N ILE A 60 0.44 12.85 1.02
CA ILE A 60 1.65 13.10 0.21
C ILE A 60 1.42 14.15 -0.87
N GLY A 61 0.21 14.18 -1.46
CA GLY A 61 -0.18 15.22 -2.41
C GLY A 61 -0.56 16.55 -1.75
N SER A 62 -0.63 16.61 -0.43
CA SER A 62 -1.05 17.80 0.29
C SER A 62 0.06 18.85 0.29
N PHE A 63 -0.36 20.12 0.28
CA PHE A 63 0.55 21.25 0.30
C PHE A 63 1.13 21.43 1.71
N PHE A 64 2.39 21.03 1.92
CA PHE A 64 3.13 21.39 3.12
C PHE A 64 3.80 22.74 2.94
N VAL A 65 3.47 23.70 3.80
CA VAL A 65 4.04 25.06 3.76
C VAL A 65 5.56 24.99 3.99
N SER A 66 6.04 24.02 4.76
CA SER A 66 7.45 23.73 5.00
C SER A 66 8.26 23.47 3.73
N ASP A 67 7.63 22.88 2.72
CA ASP A 67 8.31 22.49 1.48
C ASP A 67 8.63 23.71 0.60
N TYR A 68 7.90 24.81 0.81
CA TYR A 68 8.07 26.07 0.07
C TYR A 68 8.70 27.18 0.93
N ILE A 69 8.42 27.20 2.23
CA ILE A 69 8.90 28.20 3.18
C ILE A 69 9.45 27.47 4.42
N PRO A 70 10.76 27.11 4.43
CA PRO A 70 11.37 26.26 5.46
C PRO A 70 11.21 26.80 6.90
N PHE A 71 11.13 28.12 7.07
CA PHE A 71 10.96 28.76 8.38
C PHE A 71 9.53 28.66 8.93
N MET A 72 8.55 28.32 8.09
CA MET A 72 7.12 28.30 8.45
C MET A 72 6.57 26.89 8.73
N GLY A 73 7.44 25.88 8.88
CA GLY A 73 7.03 24.49 9.16
C GLY A 73 6.28 24.29 10.49
N TRP A 74 6.26 25.29 11.38
CA TRP A 74 5.37 25.29 12.55
C TRP A 74 3.88 25.37 12.16
N PHE A 75 3.56 25.92 10.99
CA PHE A 75 2.20 26.05 10.47
C PHE A 75 1.62 24.69 10.07
N ASP A 76 2.42 23.83 9.44
CA ASP A 76 2.02 22.45 9.10
C ASP A 76 1.78 21.59 10.35
N LYS A 77 2.53 21.88 11.43
CA LYS A 77 2.34 21.24 12.73
C LYS A 77 1.06 21.70 13.42
N LEU A 78 0.68 22.98 13.27
CA LEU A 78 -0.60 23.52 13.78
C LEU A 78 -1.82 23.05 12.98
N MET A 79 -1.68 22.90 11.66
CA MET A 79 -2.73 22.37 10.78
C MET A 79 -3.00 20.87 10.99
N GLY A 80 -2.21 20.20 11.84
CA GLY A 80 -2.37 18.77 12.14
C GLY A 80 -1.95 17.83 11.01
N LEU A 81 -1.45 18.37 9.90
CA LEU A 81 -1.02 17.61 8.72
C LEU A 81 0.10 16.63 9.08
N HIS A 82 1.04 17.08 9.93
CA HIS A 82 2.16 16.24 10.37
C HIS A 82 1.70 15.05 11.23
N ALA A 83 0.71 15.26 12.12
CA ALA A 83 0.20 14.21 12.99
C ALA A 83 -0.63 13.17 12.22
N SER A 84 -1.44 13.61 11.25
CA SER A 84 -2.18 12.69 10.36
C SER A 84 -1.20 11.88 9.49
N LEU A 85 -0.18 12.54 8.91
CA LEU A 85 0.85 11.86 8.13
C LEU A 85 1.59 10.80 8.95
N GLU A 86 2.04 11.14 10.15
CA GLU A 86 2.75 10.21 11.04
C GLU A 86 1.87 9.02 11.44
N ARG A 87 0.59 9.25 11.75
CA ARG A 87 -0.37 8.17 12.03
C ARG A 87 -0.51 7.23 10.82
N ASN A 88 -0.72 7.78 9.63
CA ASN A 88 -0.95 6.98 8.43
C ASN A 88 0.31 6.20 8.04
N PHE A 89 1.48 6.82 8.16
CA PHE A 89 2.75 6.14 7.93
C PHE A 89 2.94 4.97 8.90
N LYS A 90 2.59 5.14 10.18
CA LYS A 90 2.66 4.06 11.17
C LYS A 90 1.70 2.91 10.87
N GLU A 91 0.49 3.22 10.41
CA GLU A 91 -0.48 2.17 10.03
C GLU A 91 -0.03 1.40 8.78
N LEU A 92 0.50 2.10 7.77
CA LEU A 92 1.09 1.46 6.59
C LEU A 92 2.33 0.63 6.94
N ASP A 93 3.22 1.13 7.79
CA ASP A 93 4.41 0.39 8.24
C ASP A 93 4.03 -0.92 8.95
N ASN A 94 3.01 -0.88 9.81
CA ASN A 94 2.46 -2.05 10.48
C ASN A 94 1.86 -3.04 9.47
N PHE A 95 1.09 -2.55 8.50
CA PHE A 95 0.53 -3.38 7.44
C PHE A 95 1.62 -4.09 6.63
N TYR A 96 2.64 -3.35 6.16
CA TYR A 96 3.74 -3.94 5.41
C TYR A 96 4.56 -4.93 6.25
N GLN A 97 4.73 -4.66 7.55
CA GLN A 97 5.38 -5.60 8.45
C GLN A 97 4.59 -6.91 8.58
N GLN A 98 3.26 -6.84 8.67
CA GLN A 98 2.40 -8.02 8.70
C GLN A 98 2.55 -8.84 7.42
N VAL A 99 2.50 -8.18 6.25
CA VAL A 99 2.71 -8.85 4.96
C VAL A 99 4.07 -9.55 4.91
N ILE A 100 5.15 -8.87 5.32
CA ILE A 100 6.50 -9.45 5.36
C ILE A 100 6.56 -10.67 6.29
N ASN A 101 6.02 -10.54 7.51
CA ASN A 101 6.02 -11.62 8.49
C ASN A 101 5.24 -12.83 7.97
N ASP A 102 4.09 -12.61 7.33
CA ASP A 102 3.27 -13.69 6.79
C ASP A 102 3.99 -14.41 5.66
N ARG A 103 4.70 -13.70 4.76
CA ARG A 103 5.55 -14.33 3.72
C ARG A 103 6.70 -15.13 4.32
N ILE A 104 7.36 -14.61 5.36
CA ILE A 104 8.46 -15.33 6.04
C ILE A 104 7.94 -16.62 6.69
N ASN A 105 6.84 -16.54 7.43
CA ASN A 105 6.24 -17.68 8.13
C ASN A 105 5.69 -18.73 7.15
N HIS A 106 5.10 -18.28 6.03
CA HIS A 106 4.59 -19.19 5.00
C HIS A 106 5.72 -19.96 4.32
N LYS A 107 6.81 -19.29 3.92
CA LYS A 107 8.00 -19.94 3.33
C LYS A 107 8.67 -20.96 4.27
N ASN A 108 8.57 -20.77 5.57
CA ASN A 108 9.13 -21.71 6.55
C ASN A 108 8.24 -22.93 6.80
N SER A 109 6.95 -22.86 6.46
CA SER A 109 5.94 -23.88 6.84
C SER A 109 5.43 -24.72 5.68
N ARG A 110 5.54 -24.27 4.42
CA ARG A 110 5.06 -25.01 3.24
C ARG A 110 6.10 -25.05 2.12
N GLN A 111 6.23 -26.24 1.54
CA GLN A 111 7.10 -26.56 0.39
C GLN A 111 6.34 -26.46 -0.95
N ASP A 112 5.15 -25.85 -0.97
CA ASP A 112 4.35 -25.73 -2.18
C ASP A 112 4.76 -24.52 -3.01
N ALA A 113 4.71 -24.71 -4.33
CA ALA A 113 5.01 -23.74 -5.37
C ALA A 113 3.95 -22.62 -5.40
N GLU A 114 3.98 -21.75 -4.40
CA GLU A 114 3.22 -20.50 -4.44
C GLU A 114 3.91 -19.50 -5.39
N GLU A 115 3.11 -18.68 -6.07
CA GLU A 115 3.60 -17.69 -7.03
C GLU A 115 4.57 -16.71 -6.33
N GLU A 116 5.76 -16.57 -6.89
CA GLU A 116 6.77 -15.64 -6.37
C GLU A 116 6.30 -14.20 -6.57
N VAL A 117 6.18 -13.45 -5.47
CA VAL A 117 5.78 -12.04 -5.50
C VAL A 117 6.93 -11.08 -5.20
N ILE A 118 6.73 -9.77 -5.40
CA ILE A 118 7.80 -8.77 -5.21
C ILE A 118 8.42 -8.86 -3.81
N VAL A 119 7.60 -9.02 -2.76
CA VAL A 119 8.10 -9.20 -1.38
C VAL A 119 9.04 -10.40 -1.27
N ASP A 120 8.75 -11.50 -1.95
CA ASP A 120 9.57 -12.70 -1.90
C ASP A 120 10.94 -12.50 -2.56
N VAL A 121 10.95 -11.81 -3.69
CA VAL A 121 12.17 -11.45 -4.42
C VAL A 121 13.04 -10.54 -3.54
N LEU A 122 12.45 -9.50 -2.94
CA LEU A 122 13.16 -8.58 -2.05
C LEU A 122 13.72 -9.28 -0.80
N LEU A 123 12.96 -10.20 -0.20
CA LEU A 123 13.43 -11.01 0.93
C LEU A 123 14.56 -11.96 0.52
N ARG A 124 14.50 -12.57 -0.67
CA ARG A 124 15.59 -13.39 -1.21
C ARG A 124 16.85 -12.57 -1.41
N LEU A 125 16.74 -11.41 -2.05
CA LEU A 125 17.87 -10.48 -2.28
C LEU A 125 18.49 -10.02 -0.96
N LYS A 126 17.68 -9.78 0.08
CA LYS A 126 18.17 -9.52 1.44
C LYS A 126 18.98 -10.70 2.01
N LYS A 127 18.48 -11.93 1.87
CA LYS A 127 19.13 -13.14 2.42
C LYS A 127 20.45 -13.44 1.72
N GLU A 128 20.49 -13.29 0.40
CA GLU A 128 21.67 -13.57 -0.43
C GLU A 128 22.73 -12.47 -0.35
N ARG A 129 22.41 -11.31 0.25
CA ARG A 129 23.25 -10.11 0.26
C ARG A 129 23.68 -9.72 -1.16
N SER A 130 22.76 -9.82 -2.11
CA SER A 130 23.02 -9.64 -3.55
C SER A 130 23.26 -8.19 -3.96
N PHE A 131 23.11 -7.24 -3.04
CA PHE A 131 23.39 -5.82 -3.26
C PHE A 131 24.68 -5.38 -2.55
N SER A 132 25.29 -4.31 -3.07
CA SER A 132 26.41 -3.62 -2.40
C SER A 132 26.02 -2.96 -1.07
N ILE A 133 24.71 -2.85 -0.80
CA ILE A 133 24.13 -2.30 0.41
C ILE A 133 23.40 -3.44 1.15
N ASP A 134 23.53 -3.50 2.48
CA ASP A 134 22.77 -4.45 3.30
C ASP A 134 21.29 -4.05 3.32
N LEU A 135 20.46 -4.84 2.64
CA LEU A 135 19.03 -4.56 2.50
C LEU A 135 18.34 -4.80 3.85
N THR A 136 17.70 -3.78 4.42
CA THR A 136 16.93 -3.90 5.67
C THR A 136 15.44 -4.11 5.37
N TYR A 137 14.66 -4.55 6.36
CA TYR A 137 13.21 -4.62 6.20
C TYR A 137 12.60 -3.24 5.91
N ASN A 138 13.18 -2.16 6.46
CA ASN A 138 12.73 -0.80 6.17
C ASN A 138 12.95 -0.43 4.70
N HIS A 139 14.05 -0.87 4.07
CA HIS A 139 14.26 -0.69 2.64
C HIS A 139 13.22 -1.45 1.81
N ILE A 140 12.88 -2.68 2.20
CA ILE A 140 11.84 -3.48 1.53
C ILE A 140 10.48 -2.78 1.62
N LYS A 141 10.10 -2.31 2.82
CA LYS A 141 8.86 -1.55 3.03
C LYS A 141 8.83 -0.26 2.21
N ALA A 142 9.95 0.46 2.12
CA ALA A 142 10.05 1.68 1.33
C ALA A 142 9.84 1.42 -0.17
N VAL A 143 10.40 0.34 -0.72
CA VAL A 143 10.17 -0.03 -2.13
C VAL A 143 8.70 -0.38 -2.38
N ILE A 144 8.10 -1.13 -1.45
CA ILE A 144 6.67 -1.50 -1.51
C ILE A 144 5.77 -0.26 -1.46
N MET A 145 6.12 0.73 -0.64
CA MET A 145 5.35 1.98 -0.50
C MET A 145 5.28 2.79 -1.80
N VAL A 146 6.25 2.62 -2.69
CA VAL A 146 6.34 3.32 -3.98
C VAL A 146 5.65 2.54 -5.12
N CYS A 147 5.29 1.26 -4.89
CA CYS A 147 4.60 0.41 -5.86
C CYS A 147 3.09 0.65 -5.84
#